data_AF-A0A559PLZ0-F1
#
_entry.id   AF-A0A559PLZ0-F1
#
_cell.length_a   1.000
_cell.length_b   1.000
_cell.length_c   1.000
_cell.angle_alpha   90.00
_cell.angle_beta   90.00
_cell.angle_gamma   90.00
#
_symmetry.space_group_name_H-M   'P 1'
#
loop_
_entity.id
_entity.type
_entity.pdbx_description
1 polymer ?
#
loop_
_entity_poly.entity_id
_entity_poly.type
_entity_poly.pdbx_seq_one_letter_code
_entity_poly.pdbx_strand_id
1 'polypeptide(L)'
;MIGKGHSIARTGASIDYGWNQEKDAEVVFKEHLAGDSPKEITEEFKIIQSQNERCVNNTLSFILSPTVEDGQQMSKAQLQEITKLFLKEMELKNRQAIAFVHRDKAHTHVHVYVNRIGFDGKAYNDSFIGKRSQLAADNVAKQLGLTRVREVQQEKLQELKGQRSAIKHISDRVLETRPKSIDEYISKMKLNQVKVIPSINKSNQLQGFRFEYKGVNLKGSDVHRSMTGGKLIGEITQNSGYTKMNEVPSSLKLLDKTVQLSANMAAGIAKNLVKQVIKRSLDVGIGF
;
A
#
# COMPACT_ATOMS: atom_id res chain seq x y z
N MET A 1 6.02 -14.00 -0.02
CA MET A 1 7.36 -13.44 -0.23
C MET A 1 7.30 -12.20 -1.11
N ILE A 2 8.14 -11.21 -0.84
CA ILE A 2 8.36 -10.02 -1.67
C ILE A 2 9.69 -10.18 -2.40
N GLY A 3 9.72 -9.83 -3.69
CA GLY A 3 10.96 -9.64 -4.45
C GLY A 3 11.12 -8.18 -4.87
N LYS A 4 12.31 -7.62 -4.72
CA LYS A 4 12.66 -6.29 -5.27
C LYS A 4 13.98 -6.39 -6.00
N GLY A 5 14.00 -6.03 -7.28
CA GLY A 5 15.19 -6.13 -8.14
C GLY A 5 15.56 -4.82 -8.82
N HIS A 6 16.85 -4.52 -8.89
CA HIS A 6 17.42 -3.37 -9.58
C HIS A 6 18.75 -3.73 -10.25
N SER A 7 19.09 -3.04 -11.34
CA SER A 7 20.44 -3.03 -11.88
C SER A 7 21.22 -1.86 -11.30
N ILE A 8 22.46 -2.08 -10.91
CA ILE A 8 23.32 -1.11 -10.23
C ILE A 8 24.73 -1.12 -10.82
N ALA A 9 25.42 0.01 -10.73
CA ALA A 9 26.82 0.16 -11.17
C ALA A 9 27.85 -0.01 -10.03
N ARG A 10 27.45 0.25 -8.78
CA ARG A 10 28.35 0.26 -7.61
C ARG A 10 28.39 -1.09 -6.91
N THR A 11 29.03 -2.09 -7.54
CA THR A 11 29.15 -3.45 -7.01
C THR A 11 29.74 -3.49 -5.60
N GLY A 12 30.94 -2.91 -5.41
CA GLY A 12 31.66 -2.97 -4.14
C GLY A 12 30.85 -2.42 -2.96
N ALA A 13 30.41 -1.17 -3.06
CA ALA A 13 29.61 -0.54 -2.02
C ALA A 13 28.32 -1.33 -1.68
N SER A 14 27.74 -2.04 -2.64
CA SER A 14 26.52 -2.82 -2.41
C SER A 14 26.82 -4.16 -1.74
N ILE A 15 27.89 -4.85 -2.17
CA ILE A 15 28.36 -6.08 -1.51
C ILE A 15 28.83 -5.77 -0.10
N ASP A 16 29.60 -4.71 0.11
CA ASP A 16 30.03 -4.23 1.45
C ASP A 16 28.82 -3.96 2.35
N TYR A 17 27.80 -3.26 1.84
CA TYR A 17 26.57 -2.99 2.58
C TYR A 17 25.77 -4.27 2.89
N GLY A 18 25.70 -5.21 1.94
CA GLY A 18 25.03 -6.50 2.12
C GLY A 18 25.78 -7.42 3.07
N TRP A 19 27.10 -7.30 3.14
CA TRP A 19 27.98 -8.01 4.06
C TRP A 19 28.35 -7.14 5.27
N ASN A 20 27.41 -6.33 5.75
CA ASN A 20 27.65 -5.59 6.98
C ASN A 20 27.48 -6.54 8.19
N GLN A 21 28.60 -6.85 8.86
CA GLN A 21 28.63 -7.72 10.04
C GLN A 21 27.86 -7.15 11.24
N GLU A 22 27.65 -5.83 11.33
CA GLU A 22 26.80 -5.21 12.35
C GLU A 22 25.32 -5.60 12.23
N LYS A 23 24.93 -6.28 11.15
CA LYS A 23 23.56 -6.76 10.89
C LYS A 23 23.41 -8.28 10.98
N ASP A 24 24.37 -8.96 11.63
CA ASP A 24 24.45 -10.42 11.69
C ASP A 24 24.38 -11.06 10.29
N ALA A 25 25.04 -10.42 9.31
CA ALA A 25 25.02 -10.86 7.93
C ALA A 25 25.69 -12.24 7.78
N GLU A 26 24.90 -13.23 7.35
CA GLU A 26 25.38 -14.58 7.09
C GLU A 26 25.31 -14.87 5.59
N VAL A 27 26.40 -15.39 5.01
CA VAL A 27 26.40 -15.85 3.61
C VAL A 27 25.55 -17.11 3.50
N VAL A 28 24.46 -17.04 2.73
CA VAL A 28 23.54 -18.17 2.50
C VAL A 28 23.74 -18.82 1.14
N PHE A 29 24.36 -18.12 0.20
CA PHE A 29 24.62 -18.64 -1.15
C PHE A 29 25.88 -18.00 -1.74
N LYS A 30 26.75 -18.80 -2.35
CA LYS A 30 27.94 -18.38 -3.09
C LYS A 30 28.07 -19.30 -4.30
N GLU A 31 28.13 -18.74 -5.51
CA GLU A 31 28.20 -19.50 -6.76
C GLU A 31 29.21 -18.84 -7.73
N HIS A 32 30.11 -19.67 -8.27
CA HIS A 32 31.21 -19.26 -9.16
C HIS A 32 32.11 -18.14 -8.58
N LEU A 33 32.36 -18.17 -7.27
CA LEU A 33 33.21 -17.22 -6.56
C LEU A 33 34.17 -17.97 -5.64
N ALA A 34 35.43 -17.54 -5.60
CA ALA A 34 36.44 -18.09 -4.69
C ALA A 34 36.55 -17.24 -3.41
N GLY A 35 36.56 -15.91 -3.56
CA GLY A 35 36.84 -14.95 -2.50
C GLY A 35 35.96 -15.07 -1.27
N ASP A 36 36.52 -14.65 -0.15
CA ASP A 36 35.93 -14.75 1.19
C ASP A 36 35.77 -13.39 1.88
N SER A 37 36.12 -12.31 1.17
CA SER A 37 35.84 -10.93 1.58
C SER A 37 35.01 -10.16 0.54
N PRO A 38 34.23 -9.15 0.96
CA PRO A 38 33.53 -8.25 0.04
C PRO A 38 34.43 -7.64 -1.04
N LYS A 39 35.67 -7.31 -0.67
CA LYS A 39 36.68 -6.76 -1.57
C LYS A 39 37.09 -7.77 -2.65
N GLU A 40 37.49 -8.99 -2.24
CA GLU A 40 37.88 -10.05 -3.18
C GLU A 40 36.75 -10.40 -4.16
N ILE A 41 35.53 -10.55 -3.65
CA ILE A 41 34.36 -10.89 -4.49
C ILE A 41 34.04 -9.75 -5.46
N THR A 42 34.20 -8.51 -5.03
CA THR A 42 34.04 -7.35 -5.90
C THR A 42 35.10 -7.34 -7.01
N GLU A 43 36.35 -7.70 -6.68
CA GLU A 43 37.42 -7.83 -7.67
C GLU A 43 37.12 -8.96 -8.66
N GLU A 44 36.65 -10.12 -8.20
CA GLU A 44 36.20 -11.22 -9.05
C GLU A 44 35.03 -10.84 -9.96
N PHE A 45 34.05 -10.09 -9.45
CA PHE A 45 32.95 -9.55 -10.27
C PHE A 45 33.49 -8.65 -11.38
N LYS A 46 34.41 -7.73 -11.04
CA LYS A 46 35.00 -6.78 -11.99
C LYS A 46 35.74 -7.47 -13.13
N ILE A 47 36.41 -8.60 -12.88
CA ILE A 47 37.11 -9.38 -13.92
C ILE A 47 36.13 -9.85 -15.00
N ILE A 48 34.93 -10.30 -14.64
CA ILE A 48 33.92 -10.69 -15.64
C ILE A 48 33.24 -9.46 -16.24
N GLN A 49 32.99 -8.42 -15.45
CA GLN A 49 32.35 -7.19 -15.93
C GLN A 49 33.18 -6.45 -16.99
N SER A 50 34.52 -6.53 -16.94
CA SER A 50 35.42 -5.90 -17.92
C SER A 50 35.26 -6.47 -19.33
N GLN A 51 34.64 -7.64 -19.48
CA GLN A 51 34.27 -8.19 -20.79
C GLN A 51 33.20 -7.36 -21.52
N ASN A 52 32.52 -6.45 -20.82
CA ASN A 52 31.48 -5.59 -21.40
C ASN A 52 31.47 -4.19 -20.77
N GLU A 53 32.44 -3.37 -21.17
CA GLU A 53 32.61 -1.99 -20.68
C GLU A 53 31.42 -1.07 -21.01
N ARG A 54 30.59 -1.41 -22.00
CA ARG A 54 29.38 -0.64 -22.36
C ARG A 54 28.28 -0.76 -21.30
N CYS A 55 28.33 -1.80 -20.49
CA CYS A 55 27.34 -2.05 -19.46
C CYS A 55 27.69 -1.31 -18.15
N VAL A 56 27.15 -0.11 -17.96
CA VAL A 56 27.38 0.68 -16.75
C VAL A 56 26.76 0.03 -15.51
N ASN A 57 25.48 -0.37 -15.60
CA ASN A 57 24.79 -1.09 -14.52
C ASN A 57 25.06 -2.59 -14.65
N ASN A 58 26.23 -3.03 -14.18
CA ASN A 58 26.79 -4.35 -14.41
C ASN A 58 26.51 -5.37 -13.30
N THR A 59 25.78 -5.00 -12.26
CA THR A 59 25.37 -5.90 -11.17
C THR A 59 23.87 -5.84 -10.98
N LEU A 60 23.24 -7.00 -10.81
CA LEU A 60 21.85 -7.10 -10.38
C LEU A 60 21.81 -7.23 -8.86
N SER A 61 20.98 -6.41 -8.22
CA SER A 61 20.72 -6.45 -6.78
C SER A 61 19.27 -6.82 -6.55
N PHE A 62 19.05 -7.89 -5.80
CA PHE A 62 17.74 -8.33 -5.37
C PHE A 62 17.62 -8.36 -3.85
N ILE A 63 16.41 -8.14 -3.37
CA ILE A 63 16.01 -8.37 -1.99
C ILE A 63 14.84 -9.35 -2.02
N LEU A 64 15.01 -10.49 -1.37
CA LEU A 64 13.99 -11.51 -1.17
C LEU A 64 13.55 -11.47 0.29
N SER A 65 12.28 -11.21 0.54
CA SER A 65 11.74 -11.10 1.90
C SER A 65 10.54 -12.02 2.06
N PRO A 66 10.70 -13.16 2.75
CA PRO A 66 9.56 -13.91 3.28
C PRO A 66 8.66 -13.03 4.14
N THR A 67 7.44 -13.48 4.45
CA THR A 67 6.62 -12.78 5.44
C THR A 67 7.28 -12.88 6.83
N VAL A 68 6.79 -12.11 7.82
CA VAL A 68 7.30 -12.21 9.20
C VAL A 68 7.17 -13.65 9.69
N GLU A 69 5.98 -14.23 9.53
CA GLU A 69 5.64 -15.58 9.99
C GLU A 69 6.48 -16.64 9.27
N ASP A 70 6.54 -16.59 7.93
CA ASP A 70 7.36 -17.53 7.16
C ASP A 70 8.86 -17.40 7.51
N GLY A 71 9.33 -16.16 7.69
CA GLY A 71 10.74 -15.81 7.81
C GLY A 71 11.34 -16.03 9.20
N GLN A 72 10.52 -16.11 10.24
CA GLN A 72 10.98 -16.15 11.64
C GLN A 72 11.75 -17.44 11.98
N GLN A 73 11.43 -18.56 11.32
CA GLN A 73 12.01 -19.88 11.60
C GLN A 73 12.81 -20.45 10.41
N MET A 74 13.13 -19.64 9.40
CA MET A 74 13.87 -20.16 8.24
C MET A 74 15.35 -20.39 8.56
N SER A 75 15.75 -21.64 8.38
CA SER A 75 17.15 -22.05 8.40
C SER A 75 17.93 -21.46 7.22
N LYS A 76 19.26 -21.41 7.35
CA LYS A 76 20.19 -21.06 6.26
C LYS A 76 19.92 -21.87 4.98
N ALA A 77 19.68 -23.17 5.12
CA ALA A 77 19.45 -24.07 3.99
C ALA A 77 18.16 -23.73 3.22
N GLN A 78 17.08 -23.39 3.93
CA GLN A 78 15.83 -22.95 3.29
C GLN A 78 15.99 -21.61 2.57
N LEU A 79 16.74 -20.67 3.15
CA LEU A 79 17.04 -19.40 2.50
C LEU A 79 17.93 -19.58 1.27
N GLN A 80 18.87 -20.52 1.32
CA GLN A 80 19.67 -20.93 0.17
C GLN A 80 18.79 -21.54 -0.93
N GLU A 81 17.82 -22.39 -0.58
CA GLU A 81 16.87 -22.97 -1.52
C GLU A 81 15.99 -21.91 -2.20
N ILE A 82 15.44 -20.97 -1.43
CA ILE A 82 14.72 -19.80 -1.97
C ILE A 82 15.60 -19.05 -2.97
N THR A 83 16.85 -18.78 -2.61
CA THR A 83 17.78 -18.04 -3.49
C THR A 83 18.03 -18.81 -4.78
N LYS A 84 18.29 -20.12 -4.72
CA LYS A 84 18.50 -20.98 -5.89
C LYS A 84 17.28 -21.01 -6.81
N LEU A 85 16.09 -21.22 -6.25
CA LEU A 85 14.85 -21.24 -7.01
C LEU A 85 14.56 -19.88 -7.65
N PHE A 86 14.80 -18.79 -6.94
CA PHE A 86 14.65 -17.43 -7.47
C PHE A 86 15.61 -17.16 -8.64
N LEU A 87 16.90 -17.50 -8.51
CA LEU A 87 17.87 -17.35 -9.59
C LEU A 87 17.51 -18.21 -10.81
N LYS A 88 17.00 -19.42 -10.58
CA LYS A 88 16.48 -20.29 -11.65
C LYS A 88 15.29 -19.67 -12.37
N GLU A 89 14.30 -19.16 -11.63
CA GLU A 89 13.10 -18.51 -12.19
C GLU A 89 13.43 -17.22 -12.95
N MET A 90 14.47 -16.51 -12.52
CA MET A 90 15.00 -15.33 -13.22
C MET A 90 15.89 -15.66 -14.41
N GLU A 91 16.17 -16.93 -14.68
CA GLU A 91 17.09 -17.40 -15.73
C GLU A 91 18.52 -16.84 -15.57
N LEU A 92 18.96 -16.69 -14.30
CA LEU A 92 20.26 -16.14 -13.93
C LEU A 92 21.29 -17.22 -13.58
N LYS A 93 21.13 -18.42 -14.12
CA LYS A 93 22.10 -19.52 -13.97
C LYS A 93 23.44 -19.17 -14.64
N ASN A 94 24.52 -19.84 -14.23
CA ASN A 94 25.86 -19.71 -14.81
C ASN A 94 26.40 -18.27 -14.76
N ARG A 95 26.18 -17.60 -13.64
CA ARG A 95 26.64 -16.23 -13.37
C ARG A 95 27.22 -16.20 -11.96
N GLN A 96 28.23 -15.37 -11.74
CA GLN A 96 28.72 -15.15 -10.39
C GLN A 96 27.60 -14.57 -9.54
N ALA A 97 27.36 -15.16 -8.37
CA ALA A 97 26.28 -14.76 -7.49
C ALA A 97 26.65 -14.99 -6.03
N ILE A 98 26.20 -14.07 -5.18
CA ILE A 98 26.32 -14.17 -3.74
C ILE A 98 25.06 -13.68 -3.05
N ALA A 99 24.70 -14.30 -1.94
CA ALA A 99 23.58 -13.85 -1.13
C ALA A 99 23.88 -13.84 0.38
N PHE A 100 23.33 -12.83 1.04
CA PHE A 100 23.45 -12.57 2.48
C PHE A 100 22.06 -12.52 3.09
N VAL A 101 21.86 -13.17 4.24
CA VAL A 101 20.67 -12.95 5.05
C VAL A 101 20.94 -11.90 6.11
N HIS A 102 20.01 -10.98 6.30
CA HIS A 102 19.94 -10.08 7.45
C HIS A 102 18.75 -10.49 8.33
N ARG A 103 19.02 -10.60 9.64
CA ARG A 103 18.05 -10.92 10.70
C ARG A 103 17.95 -9.83 11.78
N ASP A 104 18.61 -8.70 11.55
CA ASP A 104 18.75 -7.55 12.45
C ASP A 104 17.41 -6.84 12.77
N LYS A 105 16.38 -7.06 11.94
CA LYS A 105 15.05 -6.43 12.05
C LYS A 105 13.97 -7.49 12.23
N ALA A 106 12.74 -7.02 12.48
CA ALA A 106 11.53 -7.86 12.53
C ALA A 106 11.26 -8.69 11.25
N HIS A 107 12.06 -8.53 10.19
CA HIS A 107 11.90 -9.20 8.91
C HIS A 107 13.23 -9.83 8.47
N THR A 108 13.26 -11.16 8.39
CA THR A 108 14.29 -11.90 7.66
C THR A 108 14.25 -11.50 6.19
N HIS A 109 15.39 -11.09 5.64
CA HIS A 109 15.50 -10.79 4.21
C HIS A 109 16.88 -11.18 3.67
N VAL A 110 16.88 -11.59 2.41
CA VAL A 110 18.08 -12.04 1.69
C VAL A 110 18.44 -11.00 0.63
N HIS A 111 19.61 -10.40 0.77
CA HIS A 111 20.26 -9.63 -0.29
C HIS A 111 20.93 -10.60 -1.26
N VAL A 112 20.59 -10.53 -2.55
CA VAL A 112 21.20 -11.36 -3.59
C VAL A 112 21.86 -10.44 -4.62
N TYR A 113 23.15 -10.63 -4.85
CA TYR A 113 23.90 -9.93 -5.87
C TYR A 113 24.33 -10.90 -6.96
N VAL A 114 24.06 -10.55 -8.21
CA VAL A 114 24.39 -11.38 -9.37
C VAL A 114 25.11 -10.52 -10.40
N ASN A 115 26.18 -11.05 -10.99
CA ASN A 115 26.85 -10.39 -12.08
C ASN A 115 25.92 -10.32 -13.31
N ARG A 116 25.59 -9.10 -13.76
CA ARG A 116 24.74 -8.89 -14.93
C ARG A 116 25.48 -9.29 -16.20
N ILE A 117 26.81 -9.35 -16.19
CA ILE A 117 27.62 -9.85 -17.29
C ILE A 117 27.82 -11.36 -17.10
N GLY A 118 27.50 -12.13 -18.14
CA GLY A 118 27.70 -13.58 -18.16
C GLY A 118 29.14 -13.92 -18.49
N PHE A 119 29.52 -15.19 -18.34
CA PHE A 119 30.84 -15.66 -18.77
C PHE A 119 31.06 -15.58 -20.30
N ASP A 120 29.99 -15.33 -21.07
CA ASP A 120 30.02 -15.05 -22.51
C ASP A 120 30.14 -13.54 -22.83
N GLY A 121 30.39 -12.70 -21.83
CA GLY A 121 30.46 -11.24 -21.96
C GLY A 121 29.10 -10.56 -22.20
N LYS A 122 27.98 -11.30 -22.26
CA LYS A 122 26.67 -10.72 -22.55
C LYS A 122 25.98 -10.21 -21.29
N ALA A 123 25.47 -8.99 -21.38
CA ALA A 123 24.65 -8.40 -20.34
C ALA A 123 23.25 -9.03 -20.32
N TYR A 124 22.79 -9.42 -19.14
CA TYR A 124 21.42 -9.87 -18.93
C TYR A 124 20.43 -8.72 -19.15
N ASN A 125 19.33 -8.97 -19.86
CA ASN A 125 18.30 -7.97 -20.10
C ASN A 125 17.55 -7.61 -18.81
N ASP A 126 17.73 -6.38 -18.35
CA ASP A 126 17.13 -5.84 -17.12
C ASP A 126 15.86 -5.02 -17.36
N SER A 127 15.30 -5.07 -18.57
CA SER A 127 13.99 -4.50 -18.85
C SER A 127 12.95 -5.08 -17.89
N PHE A 128 12.23 -4.18 -17.22
CA PHE A 128 11.21 -4.53 -16.22
C PHE A 128 11.73 -5.43 -15.07
N ILE A 129 13.02 -5.36 -14.73
CA ILE A 129 13.63 -6.21 -13.70
C ILE A 129 12.87 -6.18 -12.36
N GLY A 130 12.38 -5.00 -11.95
CA GLY A 130 11.56 -4.86 -10.74
C GLY A 130 10.30 -5.73 -10.80
N LYS A 131 9.53 -5.66 -11.89
CA LYS A 131 8.30 -6.46 -12.07
C LYS A 131 8.61 -7.94 -12.24
N ARG A 132 9.67 -8.29 -12.98
CA ARG A 132 10.11 -9.68 -13.18
C ARG A 132 10.54 -10.32 -11.86
N SER A 133 11.32 -9.61 -11.05
CA SER A 133 11.73 -10.10 -9.72
C SER A 133 10.55 -10.27 -8.75
N GLN A 134 9.54 -9.41 -8.80
CA GLN A 134 8.31 -9.58 -8.01
C GLN A 134 7.58 -10.85 -8.42
N LEU A 135 7.42 -11.10 -9.73
CA LEU A 135 6.76 -12.29 -10.24
C LEU A 135 7.55 -13.56 -9.89
N ALA A 136 8.87 -13.54 -10.08
CA ALA A 136 9.72 -14.68 -9.75
C ALA A 136 9.65 -15.02 -8.25
N ALA A 137 9.70 -14.00 -7.38
CA ALA A 137 9.55 -14.22 -5.95
C ALA A 137 8.16 -14.76 -5.56
N ASP A 138 7.09 -14.32 -6.22
CA ASP A 138 5.74 -14.86 -6.00
C ASP A 138 5.62 -16.32 -6.46
N ASN A 139 6.23 -16.67 -7.60
CA ASN A 139 6.25 -18.05 -8.11
C ASN A 139 7.05 -18.98 -7.18
N VAL A 140 8.21 -18.54 -6.67
CA VAL A 140 8.99 -19.30 -5.69
C VAL A 140 8.20 -19.48 -4.39
N ALA A 141 7.52 -18.43 -3.91
CA ALA A 141 6.67 -18.54 -2.73
C ALA A 141 5.57 -19.59 -2.94
N LYS A 142 4.90 -19.56 -4.10
CA LYS A 142 3.90 -20.56 -4.47
C LYS A 142 4.48 -21.98 -4.49
N GLN A 143 5.66 -22.16 -5.10
CA GLN A 143 6.31 -23.47 -5.20
C GLN A 143 6.67 -24.05 -3.83
N LEU A 144 7.12 -23.21 -2.90
CA LEU A 144 7.54 -23.60 -1.55
C LEU A 144 6.39 -23.59 -0.52
N GLY A 145 5.14 -23.32 -0.95
CA GLY A 145 4.00 -23.21 -0.04
C GLY A 145 4.09 -22.05 0.95
N LEU A 146 4.88 -21.02 0.65
CA LEU A 146 5.03 -19.82 1.48
C LEU A 146 3.91 -18.81 1.22
N THR A 147 3.66 -17.96 2.20
CA THR A 147 2.61 -16.94 2.10
C THR A 147 2.85 -16.00 0.92
N ARG A 148 1.89 -15.91 0.00
CA ARG A 148 1.99 -15.06 -1.18
C ARG A 148 1.49 -13.67 -0.86
N VAL A 149 2.33 -12.67 -1.10
CA VAL A 149 2.02 -11.28 -0.76
C VAL A 149 0.86 -10.73 -1.61
N ARG A 150 0.66 -11.29 -2.79
CA ARG A 150 -0.49 -10.98 -3.64
C ARG A 150 -1.81 -11.46 -3.03
N GLU A 151 -1.83 -12.64 -2.45
CA GLU A 151 -3.02 -13.23 -1.81
C GLU A 151 -3.41 -12.43 -0.57
N VAL A 152 -2.44 -12.14 0.31
CA VAL A 152 -2.64 -11.28 1.49
C VAL A 152 -3.17 -9.89 1.10
N GLN A 153 -2.67 -9.30 0.01
CA GLN A 153 -3.21 -8.02 -0.47
C GLN A 153 -4.63 -8.13 -1.01
N GLN A 154 -4.96 -9.22 -1.72
CA GLN A 154 -6.30 -9.46 -2.22
C GLN A 154 -7.29 -9.68 -1.09
N GLU A 155 -6.95 -10.47 -0.08
CA GLU A 155 -7.77 -10.69 1.12
C GLU A 155 -8.05 -9.37 1.84
N LYS A 156 -7.01 -8.57 2.12
CA LYS A 156 -7.17 -7.24 2.71
C LYS A 156 -8.07 -6.34 1.87
N LEU A 157 -7.97 -6.39 0.54
CA LEU A 157 -8.82 -5.61 -0.34
C LEU A 157 -10.29 -6.06 -0.29
N GLN A 158 -10.55 -7.37 -0.21
CA GLN A 158 -11.90 -7.92 -0.08
C GLN A 158 -12.50 -7.60 1.28
N GLU A 159 -11.74 -7.73 2.36
CA GLU A 159 -12.17 -7.32 3.70
C GLU A 159 -12.53 -5.84 3.74
N LEU A 160 -11.66 -4.99 3.18
CA LEU A 160 -11.93 -3.55 3.05
C LEU A 160 -13.20 -3.28 2.24
N LYS A 161 -13.45 -4.03 1.16
CA LYS A 161 -14.67 -3.90 0.36
C LYS A 161 -15.92 -4.27 1.18
N GLY A 162 -15.86 -5.36 1.95
CA GLY A 162 -16.93 -5.77 2.86
C GLY A 162 -17.22 -4.72 3.93
N GLN A 163 -16.17 -4.18 4.57
CA GLN A 163 -16.29 -3.13 5.57
C GLN A 163 -16.83 -1.81 4.99
N ARG A 164 -16.38 -1.39 3.79
CA ARG A 164 -16.93 -0.23 3.08
C ARG A 164 -18.43 -0.38 2.83
N SER A 165 -18.84 -1.55 2.35
CA SER A 165 -20.26 -1.87 2.11
C SER A 165 -21.07 -1.84 3.41
N ALA A 166 -20.56 -2.45 4.48
CA ALA A 166 -21.22 -2.47 5.78
C ALA A 166 -21.40 -1.06 6.36
N ILE A 167 -20.34 -0.24 6.37
CA ILE A 167 -20.42 1.15 6.83
C ILE A 167 -21.44 1.94 6.01
N LYS A 168 -21.44 1.78 4.68
CA LYS A 168 -22.39 2.45 3.78
C LYS A 168 -23.82 2.04 4.09
N HIS A 169 -24.10 0.74 4.19
CA HIS A 169 -25.43 0.22 4.47
C HIS A 169 -25.95 0.66 5.85
N ILE A 170 -25.09 0.64 6.88
CA ILE A 170 -25.43 1.17 8.20
C ILE A 170 -25.75 2.66 8.12
N SER A 171 -24.93 3.44 7.41
CA SER A 171 -25.19 4.87 7.20
C SER A 171 -26.52 5.12 6.52
N ASP A 172 -26.86 4.37 5.47
CA ASP A 172 -28.13 4.52 4.75
C ASP A 172 -29.32 4.26 5.66
N ARG A 173 -29.29 3.15 6.41
CA ARG A 173 -30.33 2.82 7.41
C ARG A 173 -30.45 3.88 8.49
N VAL A 174 -29.33 4.44 8.97
CA VAL A 174 -29.37 5.54 9.92
C VAL A 174 -30.01 6.79 9.29
N LEU A 175 -29.68 7.11 8.04
CA LEU A 175 -30.26 8.25 7.33
C LEU A 175 -31.76 8.08 7.05
N GLU A 176 -32.24 6.86 6.84
CA GLU A 176 -33.69 6.54 6.74
C GLU A 176 -34.46 6.90 8.02
N THR A 177 -33.81 6.82 9.19
CA THR A 177 -34.41 7.28 10.46
C THR A 177 -34.49 8.80 10.59
N ARG A 178 -34.08 9.54 9.56
CA ARG A 178 -34.13 11.01 9.46
C ARG A 178 -33.51 11.73 10.67
N PRO A 179 -32.20 11.55 10.95
CA PRO A 179 -31.54 12.26 12.02
C PRO A 179 -31.63 13.78 11.80
N LYS A 180 -31.91 14.52 12.87
CA LYS A 180 -32.12 15.98 12.85
C LYS A 180 -30.84 16.78 13.10
N SER A 181 -29.75 16.11 13.42
CA SER A 181 -28.44 16.73 13.63
C SER A 181 -27.31 15.76 13.33
N ILE A 182 -26.12 16.31 13.13
CA ILE A 182 -24.93 15.47 12.93
C ILE A 182 -24.60 14.70 14.20
N ASP A 183 -24.78 15.28 15.38
CA ASP A 183 -24.57 14.60 16.66
C ASP A 183 -25.54 13.41 16.85
N GLU A 184 -26.80 13.56 16.41
CA GLU A 184 -27.76 12.46 16.40
C GLU A 184 -27.35 11.36 15.41
N TYR A 185 -26.89 11.74 14.21
CA TYR A 185 -26.34 10.77 13.25
C TYR A 185 -25.13 10.02 13.81
N ILE A 186 -24.16 10.73 14.41
CA ILE A 186 -22.98 10.13 15.05
C ILE A 186 -23.41 9.14 16.14
N SER A 187 -24.39 9.53 16.97
CA SER A 187 -24.91 8.67 18.05
C SER A 187 -25.58 7.41 17.52
N LYS A 188 -26.43 7.53 16.50
CA LYS A 188 -27.10 6.37 15.85
C LYS A 188 -26.12 5.45 15.13
N MET A 189 -25.10 6.01 14.48
CA MET A 189 -24.02 5.22 13.89
C MET A 189 -23.24 4.45 14.96
N LYS A 190 -22.95 5.09 16.11
CA LYS A 190 -22.26 4.47 17.24
C LYS A 190 -23.04 3.30 17.83
N LEU A 191 -24.37 3.40 17.91
CA LEU A 191 -25.24 2.27 18.33
C LEU A 191 -25.12 1.06 17.39
N ASN A 192 -24.83 1.30 16.11
CA ASN A 192 -24.55 0.27 15.12
C ASN A 192 -23.05 -0.08 15.02
N GLN A 193 -22.28 0.23 16.06
CA GLN A 193 -20.84 -0.07 16.19
C GLN A 193 -19.94 0.64 15.16
N VAL A 194 -20.44 1.69 14.49
CA VAL A 194 -19.63 2.53 13.60
C VAL A 194 -19.35 3.87 14.28
N LYS A 195 -18.10 4.13 14.60
CA LYS A 195 -17.69 5.41 15.19
C LYS A 195 -17.40 6.42 14.09
N VAL A 196 -18.14 7.52 14.11
CA VAL A 196 -17.97 8.63 13.16
C VAL A 196 -17.12 9.71 13.81
N ILE A 197 -16.00 10.04 13.18
CA ILE A 197 -15.00 10.97 13.69
C ILE A 197 -14.94 12.19 12.77
N PRO A 198 -15.35 13.39 13.23
CA PRO A 198 -15.15 14.63 12.49
C PRO A 198 -13.67 14.88 12.22
N SER A 199 -13.31 15.14 10.97
CA SER A 199 -11.96 15.52 10.58
C SER A 199 -11.87 17.04 10.50
N ILE A 200 -11.17 17.66 11.44
CA ILE A 200 -11.04 19.12 11.56
C ILE A 200 -9.57 19.49 11.35
N ASN A 201 -9.31 20.52 10.55
CA ASN A 201 -7.95 21.02 10.31
C ASN A 201 -7.47 21.95 11.44
N LYS A 202 -6.19 22.38 11.39
CA LYS A 202 -5.62 23.30 12.38
C LYS A 202 -6.32 24.67 12.43
N SER A 203 -7.00 25.08 11.36
CA SER A 203 -7.78 26.32 11.26
C SER A 203 -9.22 26.18 11.77
N ASN A 204 -9.53 25.13 12.55
CA ASN A 204 -10.87 24.84 13.08
C ASN A 204 -11.97 24.68 11.98
N GLN A 205 -11.57 24.24 10.79
CA GLN A 205 -12.50 23.95 9.69
C GLN A 205 -12.71 22.45 9.58
N LEU A 206 -13.98 22.05 9.59
CA LEU A 206 -14.37 20.68 9.26
C LEU A 206 -13.99 20.38 7.81
N GLN A 207 -13.40 19.21 7.56
CA GLN A 207 -12.96 18.72 6.25
C GLN A 207 -13.81 17.52 5.79
N GLY A 208 -14.48 16.84 6.72
CA GLY A 208 -15.36 15.71 6.47
C GLY A 208 -15.40 14.78 7.68
N PHE A 209 -15.71 13.50 7.42
CA PHE A 209 -15.82 12.48 8.45
C PHE A 209 -14.94 11.28 8.13
N ARG A 210 -14.47 10.63 9.20
CA ARG A 210 -13.88 9.30 9.16
C ARG A 210 -14.80 8.31 9.86
N PHE A 211 -14.79 7.07 9.40
CA PHE A 211 -15.62 5.99 9.88
C PHE A 211 -14.73 4.87 10.37
N GLU A 212 -14.81 4.59 11.66
CA GLU A 212 -14.10 3.50 12.32
C GLU A 212 -15.06 2.33 12.56
N TYR A 213 -14.75 1.18 11.99
CA TYR A 213 -15.55 -0.04 12.07
C TYR A 213 -14.63 -1.27 12.05
N LYS A 214 -14.78 -2.17 13.02
CA LYS A 214 -13.96 -3.40 13.15
C LYS A 214 -12.46 -3.15 13.00
N GLY A 215 -11.95 -2.09 13.64
CA GLY A 215 -10.52 -1.73 13.64
C GLY A 215 -10.02 -1.00 12.38
N VAL A 216 -10.87 -0.79 11.37
CA VAL A 216 -10.50 -0.06 10.15
C VAL A 216 -11.09 1.35 10.17
N ASN A 217 -10.25 2.33 9.84
CA ASN A 217 -10.60 3.75 9.86
C ASN A 217 -10.52 4.37 8.45
N LEU A 218 -11.68 4.59 7.83
CA LEU A 218 -11.79 5.06 6.45
C LEU A 218 -12.25 6.51 6.37
N LYS A 219 -11.70 7.30 5.43
CA LYS A 219 -12.29 8.59 5.07
C LYS A 219 -13.64 8.34 4.40
N GLY A 220 -14.62 9.23 4.58
CA GLY A 220 -15.93 9.09 3.96
C GLY A 220 -15.89 8.84 2.44
N SER A 221 -14.97 9.47 1.70
CA SER A 221 -14.77 9.21 0.27
C SER A 221 -14.26 7.81 -0.05
N ASP A 222 -13.51 7.18 0.87
CA ASP A 222 -12.99 5.83 0.71
C ASP A 222 -14.08 4.78 0.99
N VAL A 223 -15.10 5.15 1.78
CA VAL A 223 -16.30 4.35 1.99
C VAL A 223 -17.21 4.42 0.77
N HIS A 224 -17.68 5.63 0.43
CA HIS A 224 -18.52 5.86 -0.75
C HIS A 224 -18.56 7.34 -1.12
N ARG A 225 -18.76 7.65 -2.41
CA ARG A 225 -18.83 9.05 -2.89
C ARG A 225 -19.98 9.86 -2.26
N SER A 226 -21.01 9.22 -1.71
CA SER A 226 -22.08 9.92 -0.98
C SER A 226 -21.71 10.27 0.46
N MET A 227 -20.71 9.61 1.04
CA MET A 227 -20.31 9.78 2.45
C MET A 227 -19.25 10.87 2.65
N THR A 228 -19.03 11.69 1.63
CA THR A 228 -18.24 12.93 1.77
C THR A 228 -18.96 13.92 2.68
N GLY A 229 -18.22 14.69 3.47
CA GLY A 229 -18.79 15.62 4.47
C GLY A 229 -19.92 16.50 3.93
N GLY A 230 -19.72 17.20 2.82
CA GLY A 230 -20.75 18.09 2.26
C GLY A 230 -22.03 17.38 1.78
N LYS A 231 -21.95 16.13 1.33
CA LYS A 231 -23.15 15.36 0.92
C LYS A 231 -23.91 14.83 2.13
N LEU A 232 -23.18 14.23 3.08
CA LEU A 232 -23.76 13.70 4.30
C LEU A 232 -24.42 14.80 5.14
N ILE A 233 -23.74 15.95 5.31
CA ILE A 233 -24.30 17.12 5.99
C ILE A 233 -25.54 17.60 5.25
N GLY A 234 -25.46 17.76 3.92
CA GLY A 234 -26.61 18.17 3.12
C GLY A 234 -27.83 17.26 3.31
N GLU A 235 -27.63 15.95 3.36
CA GLU A 235 -28.69 14.96 3.57
C GLU A 235 -29.30 15.01 4.99
N ILE A 236 -28.46 15.16 6.02
CA ILE A 236 -28.93 15.30 7.42
C ILE A 236 -29.68 16.63 7.63
N THR A 237 -29.16 17.73 7.07
CA THR A 237 -29.80 19.05 7.18
C THR A 237 -31.17 19.07 6.48
N GLN A 238 -31.35 18.30 5.40
CA GLN A 238 -32.66 18.16 4.72
C GLN A 238 -33.72 17.47 5.59
N ASN A 239 -33.33 16.49 6.40
CA ASN A 239 -34.24 15.72 7.25
C ASN A 239 -34.78 16.51 8.45
N SER A 240 -34.17 17.65 8.77
CA SER A 240 -34.46 18.45 9.96
C SER A 240 -35.66 19.40 9.80
N GLY A 241 -36.41 19.33 8.70
CA GLY A 241 -37.51 20.28 8.43
C GLY A 241 -37.04 21.70 8.09
N TYR A 242 -35.77 21.88 7.71
CA TYR A 242 -35.20 23.15 7.24
C TYR A 242 -35.58 23.43 5.77
N THR A 243 -36.88 23.47 5.47
CA THR A 243 -37.42 23.95 4.18
C THR A 243 -37.29 25.47 4.00
N LYS A 244 -36.57 26.18 4.89
CA LYS A 244 -36.41 27.65 4.87
C LYS A 244 -34.96 28.15 4.85
N MET A 245 -33.94 27.32 4.66
CA MET A 245 -32.57 27.83 4.46
C MET A 245 -32.26 27.95 2.96
N ASN A 246 -32.28 29.19 2.46
CA ASN A 246 -31.77 29.58 1.15
C ASN A 246 -30.23 29.68 1.11
N GLU A 247 -29.56 29.44 2.25
CA GLU A 247 -28.14 29.73 2.44
C GLU A 247 -27.38 28.54 3.06
N VAL A 248 -26.14 28.36 2.63
CA VAL A 248 -25.22 27.35 3.18
C VAL A 248 -24.79 27.79 4.58
N PRO A 249 -24.94 26.95 5.63
CA PRO A 249 -24.49 27.33 6.96
C PRO A 249 -22.98 27.54 6.98
N SER A 250 -22.52 28.71 7.45
CA SER A 250 -21.10 29.07 7.56
C SER A 250 -20.39 28.36 8.72
N SER A 251 -21.15 27.94 9.75
CA SER A 251 -20.66 27.18 10.90
C SER A 251 -21.65 26.10 11.35
N LEU A 252 -21.14 25.04 11.97
CA LEU A 252 -21.94 23.96 12.56
C LEU A 252 -21.53 23.73 14.01
N LYS A 253 -22.52 23.42 14.86
CA LYS A 253 -22.28 22.88 16.20
C LYS A 253 -22.10 21.37 16.09
N LEU A 254 -20.98 20.87 16.58
CA LEU A 254 -20.54 19.47 16.52
C LEU A 254 -19.89 19.12 17.86
N LEU A 255 -20.47 18.16 18.59
CA LEU A 255 -19.93 17.70 19.88
C LEU A 255 -19.56 18.89 20.81
N ASP A 256 -20.50 19.83 20.96
CA ASP A 256 -20.38 21.06 21.76
C ASP A 256 -19.33 22.08 21.30
N LYS A 257 -18.75 21.91 20.11
CA LYS A 257 -17.85 22.87 19.49
C LYS A 257 -18.45 23.48 18.22
N THR A 258 -18.25 24.78 18.04
CA THR A 258 -18.60 25.47 16.80
C THR A 258 -17.42 25.37 15.84
N VAL A 259 -17.65 24.79 14.66
CA VAL A 259 -16.63 24.62 13.61
C VAL A 259 -17.08 25.26 12.31
N GLN A 260 -16.13 25.80 11.55
CA GLN A 260 -16.40 26.36 10.23
C GLN A 260 -16.42 25.26 9.16
N LEU A 261 -17.21 25.46 8.10
CA LEU A 261 -17.13 24.57 6.93
C LEU A 261 -15.92 24.94 6.05
N SER A 262 -15.23 23.93 5.53
CA SER A 262 -14.28 24.17 4.44
C SER A 262 -14.98 24.62 3.17
N ALA A 263 -14.30 25.41 2.34
CA ALA A 263 -14.83 25.91 1.06
C ALA A 263 -15.35 24.78 0.16
N ASN A 264 -14.63 23.66 0.10
CA ASN A 264 -15.03 22.49 -0.69
C ASN A 264 -16.33 21.85 -0.19
N MET A 265 -16.57 21.83 1.12
CA MET A 265 -17.82 21.31 1.67
C MET A 265 -18.98 22.28 1.49
N ALA A 266 -18.74 23.58 1.69
CA ALA A 266 -19.74 24.61 1.43
C ALA A 266 -20.22 24.56 -0.02
N ALA A 267 -19.28 24.48 -0.98
CA ALA A 267 -19.59 24.30 -2.40
C ALA A 267 -20.35 22.99 -2.69
N GLY A 268 -19.99 21.90 -2.00
CA GLY A 268 -20.68 20.62 -2.11
C GLY A 268 -22.14 20.66 -1.63
N ILE A 269 -22.40 21.35 -0.51
CA ILE A 269 -23.74 21.54 0.03
C ILE A 269 -24.57 22.43 -0.91
N ALA A 270 -24.02 23.57 -1.35
CA ALA A 270 -24.67 24.47 -2.30
C ALA A 270 -25.11 23.74 -3.58
N LYS A 271 -24.22 22.92 -4.15
CA LYS A 271 -24.51 22.15 -5.37
C LYS A 271 -25.66 21.15 -5.19
N ASN A 272 -25.79 20.54 -4.00
CA ASN A 272 -26.90 19.64 -3.71
C ASN A 272 -28.23 20.39 -3.56
N LEU A 273 -28.22 21.56 -2.92
CA LEU A 273 -29.40 22.42 -2.79
C LEU A 273 -29.91 22.86 -4.18
N VAL A 274 -29.01 23.37 -5.04
CA VAL A 274 -29.35 23.80 -6.41
C VAL A 274 -29.96 22.66 -7.24
N LYS A 275 -29.36 21.45 -7.20
CA LYS A 275 -29.89 20.28 -7.91
C LYS A 275 -31.31 19.91 -7.49
N GLN A 276 -31.65 20.12 -6.21
CA GLN A 276 -32.99 19.81 -5.71
C GLN A 276 -34.03 20.86 -6.10
N VAL A 277 -33.67 22.15 -6.12
CA VAL A 277 -34.55 23.20 -6.66
C VAL A 277 -34.93 22.88 -8.09
N ILE A 278 -33.94 22.53 -8.93
CA ILE A 278 -34.14 22.13 -10.33
C ILE A 278 -35.04 20.89 -10.43
N LYS A 279 -34.79 19.86 -9.60
CA LYS A 279 -35.62 18.64 -9.61
C LYS A 279 -37.08 18.93 -9.24
N ARG A 280 -37.32 19.76 -8.21
CA ARG A 280 -38.69 20.15 -7.82
C ARG A 280 -39.39 20.96 -8.89
N SER A 281 -38.71 21.89 -9.56
CA SER A 281 -39.30 22.64 -10.67
C SER A 281 -39.67 21.74 -11.85
N LEU A 282 -38.91 20.67 -12.09
CA LEU A 282 -39.22 19.67 -13.13
C LEU A 282 -40.39 18.76 -12.72
N ASP A 283 -40.43 18.30 -11.46
CA ASP A 283 -41.53 17.45 -10.95
C ASP A 283 -42.88 18.22 -10.87
N VAL A 284 -42.87 19.53 -10.68
CA VAL A 284 -44.07 20.39 -10.68
C VAL A 284 -44.52 20.76 -12.12
N GLY A 285 -43.64 20.64 -13.12
CA GLY A 285 -43.90 21.01 -14.51
C GLY A 285 -44.50 19.93 -15.42
N ILE A 286 -44.73 18.70 -14.92
CA ILE A 286 -45.26 17.56 -15.71
C ILE A 286 -46.71 17.21 -15.33
N GLY A 287 -47.43 18.11 -14.66
CA GLY A 287 -48.88 17.99 -14.46
C GLY A 287 -49.65 18.73 -15.55
N PHE A 288 -50.10 18.02 -16.60
CA PHE A 288 -51.29 18.39 -17.38
C PHE A 288 -52.50 17.67 -16.79
#